data_AF-A0A832YQG3-F1
#
_entry.id   AF-A0A832YQG3-F1
#
_cell.length_a   1.000
_cell.length_b   1.000
_cell.length_c   1.000
_cell.angle_alpha   90.00
_cell.angle_beta   90.00
_cell.angle_gamma   90.00
#
_symmetry.space_group_name_H-M   'P 1'
#
loop_
_entity.id
_entity.type
_entity.pdbx_description
1 polymer ?
#
loop_
_entity_poly.entity_id
_entity_poly.type
_entity_poly.pdbx_seq_one_letter_code
_entity_poly.pdbx_strand_id
1 'polypeptide(L)'
;MSGSKMALKHFHSLGLTLLMILSLAAPFADFSTTSSQGDEVDDIGPRMSSVDFGSGAGRQYLLGTQIINGITWDVNPQTALERHAWVQLHGSAPDDLADKEELALTVDAFGQIHACWRQHDNASSTNYSLWSATYDDDGLVEKIRVSDSRNPGISCDFAIDLRGDQRMAWINGDDNSISIGRQVSPSYINSERTFHNRTVMNDQDADSLQIVIDDDAKEYILWRNSTTNKLWMTNYTSSF
;
A
#
# COMPACT_ATOMS: atom_id res chain seq x y z
N MET A 1 41.19 37.18 -25.62
CA MET A 1 40.16 36.79 -24.62
C MET A 1 39.51 35.46 -25.05
N SER A 2 40.06 34.29 -24.66
CA SER A 2 39.42 32.99 -24.97
C SER A 2 39.87 31.79 -24.11
N GLY A 3 40.71 31.97 -23.09
CA GLY A 3 41.21 30.84 -22.27
C GLY A 3 40.45 30.60 -20.96
N SER A 4 39.91 31.65 -20.32
CA SER A 4 39.36 31.55 -18.96
C SER A 4 37.95 30.95 -18.90
N LYS A 5 37.16 31.04 -19.98
CA LYS A 5 35.78 30.50 -20.02
C LYS A 5 35.71 28.97 -20.21
N MET A 6 36.78 28.33 -20.68
CA MET A 6 36.79 26.89 -20.95
C MET A 6 37.22 26.08 -19.70
N ALA A 7 38.15 26.62 -18.90
CA ALA A 7 38.56 26.03 -17.62
C ALA A 7 37.43 26.03 -16.57
N LEU A 8 36.59 27.07 -16.56
CA LEU A 8 35.48 27.19 -15.60
C LEU A 8 34.38 26.13 -15.84
N LYS A 9 34.13 25.73 -17.10
CA LYS A 9 33.13 24.69 -17.43
C LYS A 9 33.59 23.29 -17.01
N HIS A 10 34.89 22.98 -17.11
CA HIS A 10 35.41 21.69 -16.64
C HIS A 10 35.40 21.57 -15.11
N PHE A 11 35.62 22.66 -14.37
CA PHE A 11 35.49 22.67 -12.91
C PHE A 11 34.04 22.44 -12.43
N HIS A 12 33.04 23.00 -13.12
CA HIS A 12 31.63 22.77 -12.79
C HIS A 12 31.19 21.34 -13.12
N SER A 13 31.70 20.77 -14.22
CA SER A 13 31.41 19.40 -14.60
C SER A 13 31.98 18.40 -13.59
N LEU A 14 33.23 18.57 -13.14
CA LEU A 14 33.84 17.71 -12.11
C LEU A 14 33.14 17.81 -10.75
N GLY A 15 32.70 19.01 -10.36
CA GLY A 15 31.95 19.21 -9.12
C GLY A 15 30.59 18.52 -9.12
N LEU A 16 29.88 18.54 -10.25
CA LEU A 16 28.59 17.86 -10.40
C LEU A 16 28.72 16.33 -10.35
N THR A 17 29.78 15.78 -10.97
CA THR A 17 30.05 14.34 -10.92
C THR A 17 30.40 13.88 -9.51
N LEU A 18 31.16 14.67 -8.75
CA LEU A 18 31.47 14.37 -7.35
C LEU A 18 30.21 14.37 -6.46
N LEU A 19 29.30 15.33 -6.69
CA LEU A 19 28.00 15.39 -6.01
C LEU A 19 27.09 14.19 -6.34
N MET A 20 27.06 13.72 -7.58
CA MET A 20 26.33 12.50 -7.94
C MET A 20 26.92 11.23 -7.29
N ILE A 21 28.25 11.17 -7.15
CA ILE A 21 28.91 10.05 -6.45
C ILE A 21 28.62 10.11 -4.94
N LEU A 22 28.60 11.30 -4.34
CA LEU A 22 28.24 11.50 -2.93
C LEU A 22 26.76 11.18 -2.64
N SER A 23 25.83 11.44 -3.58
CA SER A 23 24.42 11.05 -3.41
C SER A 23 24.19 9.54 -3.41
N LEU A 24 25.08 8.76 -4.02
CA LEU A 24 25.04 7.29 -3.96
C LEU A 24 25.54 6.75 -2.60
N ALA A 25 26.29 7.55 -1.84
CA ALA A 25 26.79 7.20 -0.51
C ALA A 25 25.87 7.65 0.65
N ALA A 26 24.93 8.57 0.39
CA ALA A 26 23.99 9.09 1.38
C ALA A 26 23.18 8.00 2.14
N PRO A 27 22.67 6.91 1.51
CA PRO A 27 21.93 5.90 2.25
C PRO A 27 22.77 5.05 3.20
N PHE A 28 24.11 5.17 3.19
CA PHE A 28 25.00 4.43 4.10
C PHE A 28 25.41 5.21 5.35
N ALA A 29 25.12 6.51 5.43
CA ALA A 29 25.52 7.35 6.57
C ALA A 29 24.51 7.34 7.73
N ASP A 30 23.28 6.88 7.52
CA ASP A 30 22.19 6.94 8.51
C ASP A 30 22.01 5.65 9.34
N PHE A 31 22.87 4.63 9.16
CA PHE A 31 22.88 3.42 9.99
C PHE A 31 23.84 3.48 11.18
N SER A 32 24.13 4.66 11.73
CA SER A 32 24.69 4.74 13.09
C SER A 32 23.54 4.75 14.10
N THR A 33 22.99 3.56 14.37
CA THR A 33 22.13 3.35 15.55
C THR A 33 22.99 3.62 16.79
N THR A 34 22.74 4.75 17.43
CA THR A 34 23.17 5.00 18.79
C THR A 34 22.48 3.97 19.68
N SER A 35 23.25 3.05 20.25
CA SER A 35 22.75 2.09 21.24
C SER A 35 22.35 2.85 22.51
N SER A 36 21.05 3.12 22.70
CA SER A 36 20.56 3.52 24.01
C SER A 36 20.56 2.28 24.91
N GLN A 37 21.47 2.30 25.86
CA GLN A 37 21.57 1.46 27.06
C GLN A 37 20.23 0.86 27.51
N GLY A 38 20.20 -0.48 27.50
CA GLY A 38 19.17 -1.35 28.04
C GLY A 38 19.70 -2.77 27.92
N ASP A 39 20.76 -3.08 28.67
CA ASP A 39 21.41 -4.39 28.72
C ASP A 39 20.40 -5.48 29.13
N GLU A 40 19.85 -6.20 28.16
CA GLU A 40 19.82 -7.64 28.23
C GLU A 40 20.99 -8.14 27.37
N VAL A 41 22.03 -8.61 28.04
CA VAL A 41 23.17 -9.28 27.40
C VAL A 41 22.68 -10.64 26.92
N ASP A 42 22.05 -10.62 25.75
CA ASP A 42 21.81 -11.81 24.95
C ASP A 42 23.15 -12.10 24.24
N ASP A 43 24.04 -12.86 24.91
CA ASP A 43 25.36 -13.29 24.42
C ASP A 43 25.21 -14.34 23.31
N ILE A 44 24.47 -13.97 22.27
CA ILE A 44 24.36 -14.69 21.02
C ILE A 44 25.39 -14.03 20.12
N GLY A 45 26.43 -14.79 19.75
CA GLY A 45 27.52 -14.36 18.87
C GLY A 45 27.04 -13.76 17.54
N PRO A 46 27.96 -13.37 16.63
CA PRO A 46 27.64 -12.55 15.46
C PRO A 46 26.43 -13.11 14.69
N ARG A 47 25.30 -12.40 14.76
CA ARG A 47 24.08 -12.77 14.05
C ARG A 47 24.35 -12.63 12.55
N MET A 48 23.98 -13.62 11.75
CA MET A 48 23.81 -13.42 10.33
C MET A 48 22.73 -12.34 10.14
N SER A 49 23.03 -11.28 9.38
CA SER A 49 22.12 -10.15 9.17
C SER A 49 20.90 -10.51 8.32
N SER A 50 20.97 -11.60 7.57
CA SER A 50 19.86 -12.25 6.88
C SER A 50 20.29 -13.67 6.47
N VAL A 51 19.33 -14.57 6.33
CA VAL A 51 19.53 -15.88 5.70
C VAL A 51 18.75 -15.85 4.40
N ASP A 52 19.44 -15.89 3.27
CA ASP A 52 18.79 -16.02 1.97
C ASP A 52 18.33 -17.47 1.78
N PHE A 53 17.02 -17.67 1.65
CA PHE A 53 16.46 -18.97 1.31
C PHE A 53 16.39 -19.09 -0.23
N GLY A 54 17.10 -20.07 -0.79
CA GLY A 54 16.89 -20.48 -2.17
C GLY A 54 15.48 -21.06 -2.37
N SER A 55 14.99 -21.05 -3.62
CA SER A 55 13.68 -21.60 -3.98
C SER A 55 13.46 -23.01 -3.40
N GLY A 56 12.55 -23.12 -2.43
CA GLY A 56 12.27 -24.35 -1.71
C GLY A 56 11.41 -24.08 -0.47
N ALA A 57 10.45 -24.97 -0.22
CA ALA A 57 9.38 -24.84 0.77
C ALA A 57 9.84 -24.99 2.23
N GLY A 58 11.05 -24.51 2.60
CA GLY A 58 11.60 -24.67 3.96
C GLY A 58 11.76 -26.11 4.45
N ARG A 59 11.30 -27.11 3.67
CA ARG A 59 11.17 -28.53 3.99
C ARG A 59 12.51 -29.23 4.11
N GLN A 60 13.63 -28.56 3.83
CA GLN A 60 14.95 -29.04 4.23
C GLN A 60 15.24 -28.83 5.73
N TYR A 61 14.50 -27.93 6.40
CA TYR A 61 14.47 -27.75 7.85
C TYR A 61 13.19 -28.39 8.40
N LEU A 62 13.05 -29.69 8.19
CA LEU A 62 12.01 -30.48 8.84
C LEU A 62 12.17 -30.35 10.36
N LEU A 63 11.03 -30.20 11.03
CA LEU A 63 10.83 -30.25 12.48
C LEU A 63 11.96 -30.99 13.22
N GLY A 64 12.59 -30.28 14.15
CA GLY A 64 13.50 -30.87 15.12
C GLY A 64 14.78 -30.08 15.34
N THR A 65 15.65 -30.73 16.09
CA THR A 65 16.93 -30.19 16.54
C THR A 65 17.96 -30.18 15.40
N GLN A 66 18.44 -28.99 15.03
CA GLN A 66 19.45 -28.77 13.99
C GLN A 66 20.76 -28.27 14.60
N ILE A 67 21.90 -28.69 14.06
CA ILE A 67 23.21 -28.17 14.48
C ILE A 67 23.72 -27.21 13.40
N ILE A 68 23.73 -25.92 13.72
CA ILE A 68 24.23 -24.85 12.85
C ILE A 68 25.43 -24.21 13.55
N ASN A 69 26.61 -24.26 12.91
CA ASN A 69 27.88 -23.79 13.48
C ASN A 69 28.22 -24.41 14.85
N GLY A 70 27.87 -25.69 15.07
CA GLY A 70 28.10 -26.39 16.34
C GLY A 70 27.12 -26.03 17.45
N ILE A 71 26.18 -25.10 17.20
CA ILE A 71 25.12 -24.73 18.13
C ILE A 71 23.86 -25.51 17.76
N THR A 72 23.21 -26.05 18.78
CA THR A 72 21.98 -26.83 18.66
C THR A 72 20.79 -25.89 18.71
N TRP A 73 20.01 -25.84 17.63
CA TRP A 73 18.81 -25.02 17.46
C TRP A 73 17.58 -25.92 17.38
N ASP A 74 16.53 -25.58 18.12
CA ASP A 74 15.22 -26.18 17.90
C ASP A 74 14.48 -25.34 16.86
N VAL A 75 14.27 -25.90 15.66
CA VAL A 75 13.70 -25.17 14.54
C VAL A 75 12.22 -25.52 14.42
N ASN A 76 11.36 -24.53 14.66
CA ASN A 76 9.93 -24.60 14.40
C ASN A 76 9.62 -23.97 13.03
N PRO A 77 9.44 -24.76 11.96
CA PRO A 77 9.16 -24.21 10.64
C PRO A 77 7.80 -23.50 10.62
N GLN A 78 7.80 -22.20 10.34
CA GLN A 78 6.60 -21.43 10.06
C GLN A 78 6.16 -21.71 8.61
N THR A 79 5.23 -22.64 8.43
CA THR A 79 4.71 -23.08 7.12
C THR A 79 3.70 -22.09 6.49
N ALA A 80 3.37 -21.00 7.20
CA ALA A 80 2.34 -20.05 6.77
C ALA A 80 2.70 -19.24 5.51
N LEU A 81 3.98 -19.19 5.11
CA LEU A 81 4.43 -18.50 3.91
C LEU A 81 4.32 -19.33 2.62
N GLU A 82 3.90 -20.60 2.70
CA GLU A 82 4.11 -21.58 1.63
C GLU A 82 2.84 -22.00 0.88
N ARG A 83 1.64 -21.63 1.38
CA ARG A 83 0.39 -21.91 0.69
C ARG A 83 0.10 -20.81 -0.34
N HIS A 84 0.75 -20.92 -1.49
CA HIS A 84 0.43 -20.08 -2.65
C HIS A 84 -0.81 -20.65 -3.37
N ALA A 85 -1.95 -19.99 -3.21
CA ALA A 85 -3.12 -20.19 -4.05
C ALA A 85 -3.21 -19.02 -5.03
N TRP A 86 -3.36 -19.33 -6.32
CA TRP A 86 -3.68 -18.32 -7.32
C TRP A 86 -5.20 -18.17 -7.35
N VAL A 87 -5.70 -17.07 -6.79
CA VAL A 87 -7.10 -16.68 -6.95
C VAL A 87 -7.15 -15.60 -8.01
N GLN A 88 -7.72 -15.92 -9.16
CA GLN A 88 -7.96 -14.94 -10.20
C GLN A 88 -9.22 -14.15 -9.86
N LEU A 89 -9.05 -12.93 -9.37
CA LEU A 89 -10.16 -12.08 -8.93
C LEU A 89 -10.97 -11.54 -10.13
N HIS A 90 -10.35 -11.35 -11.30
CA HIS A 90 -11.03 -10.83 -12.50
C HIS A 90 -10.47 -11.37 -13.83
N GLY A 91 -11.36 -11.38 -14.85
CA GLY A 91 -11.05 -11.63 -16.25
C GLY A 91 -10.82 -13.07 -16.66
N SER A 92 -11.77 -13.69 -17.35
CA SER A 92 -11.44 -14.89 -18.17
C SER A 92 -10.77 -14.53 -19.51
N ALA A 93 -10.67 -13.23 -19.83
CA ALA A 93 -10.08 -12.69 -21.05
C ALA A 93 -9.08 -11.56 -20.72
N PRO A 94 -7.98 -11.43 -21.49
CA PRO A 94 -6.96 -10.39 -21.28
C PRO A 94 -7.50 -8.96 -21.22
N ASP A 95 -8.58 -8.69 -21.96
CA ASP A 95 -9.15 -7.35 -22.11
C ASP A 95 -9.92 -6.89 -20.87
N ASP A 96 -10.31 -7.78 -19.96
CA ASP A 96 -11.06 -7.40 -18.76
C ASP A 96 -10.19 -6.61 -17.76
N LEU A 97 -8.87 -6.84 -17.73
CA LEU A 97 -7.96 -6.10 -16.86
C LEU A 97 -7.38 -4.84 -17.49
N ALA A 98 -7.49 -4.67 -18.81
CA ALA A 98 -6.81 -3.61 -19.55
C ALA A 98 -7.20 -2.20 -19.09
N ASP A 99 -8.44 -2.06 -18.61
CA ASP A 99 -9.01 -0.76 -18.22
C ASP A 99 -9.06 -0.55 -16.70
N LYS A 100 -8.52 -1.48 -15.88
CA LYS A 100 -8.51 -1.38 -14.41
C LYS A 100 -7.17 -0.84 -13.93
N GLU A 101 -7.20 0.23 -13.17
CA GLU A 101 -6.03 0.95 -12.65
C GLU A 101 -6.13 1.14 -11.14
N GLU A 102 -5.00 1.47 -10.51
CA GLU A 102 -4.94 1.89 -9.09
C GLU A 102 -5.57 0.88 -8.13
N LEU A 103 -5.05 -0.34 -8.18
CA LEU A 103 -5.52 -1.46 -7.36
C LEU A 103 -4.99 -1.34 -5.92
N ALA A 104 -5.90 -1.37 -4.96
CA ALA A 104 -5.58 -1.66 -3.57
C ALA A 104 -6.43 -2.83 -3.06
N LEU A 105 -5.90 -3.55 -2.08
CA LEU A 105 -6.58 -4.67 -1.45
C LEU A 105 -6.31 -4.74 0.04
N THR A 106 -7.27 -5.28 0.77
CA THR A 106 -7.12 -5.67 2.16
C THR A 106 -7.87 -6.98 2.42
N VAL A 107 -7.62 -7.61 3.56
CA VAL A 107 -8.27 -8.85 3.96
C VAL A 107 -8.95 -8.63 5.30
N ASP A 108 -10.21 -9.05 5.42
CA ASP A 108 -10.96 -8.93 6.66
C ASP A 108 -10.69 -10.07 7.66
N ALA A 109 -11.33 -10.01 8.83
CA ALA A 109 -11.20 -11.02 9.86
C ALA A 109 -11.79 -12.39 9.49
N PHE A 110 -12.61 -12.46 8.43
CA PHE A 110 -13.22 -13.68 7.91
C PHE A 110 -12.40 -14.30 6.75
N GLY A 111 -11.32 -13.64 6.33
CA GLY A 111 -10.49 -14.07 5.21
C GLY A 111 -11.03 -13.63 3.84
N GLN A 112 -12.03 -12.74 3.80
CA GLN A 112 -12.51 -12.16 2.54
C GLN A 112 -11.54 -11.10 2.06
N ILE A 113 -11.30 -11.08 0.75
CA ILE A 113 -10.46 -10.07 0.10
C ILE A 113 -11.35 -8.94 -0.36
N HIS A 114 -11.00 -7.71 0.01
CA HIS A 114 -11.69 -6.51 -0.44
C HIS A 114 -10.73 -5.73 -1.33
N ALA A 115 -11.16 -5.42 -2.54
CA ALA A 115 -10.33 -4.77 -3.56
C ALA A 115 -11.03 -3.56 -4.16
N CYS A 116 -10.27 -2.49 -4.39
CA CYS A 116 -10.75 -1.28 -5.04
C CYS A 116 -9.87 -0.99 -6.24
N TRP A 117 -10.49 -0.42 -7.25
CA TRP A 117 -9.82 0.02 -8.45
C TRP A 117 -10.65 1.11 -9.11
N ARG A 118 -9.99 1.93 -9.90
CA ARG A 118 -10.67 2.77 -10.88
C ARG A 118 -10.69 2.07 -12.23
N GLN A 119 -11.73 2.27 -13.02
CA GLN A 119 -11.75 1.83 -14.41
C GLN A 119 -12.30 2.89 -15.33
N HIS A 120 -11.85 2.89 -16.59
CA HIS A 120 -12.51 3.66 -17.63
C HIS A 120 -13.97 3.23 -17.78
N ASP A 121 -14.88 4.20 -17.92
CA ASP A 121 -16.29 3.90 -18.19
C ASP A 121 -16.49 3.24 -19.57
N ASN A 122 -15.58 3.53 -20.51
CA ASN A 122 -15.40 2.82 -21.77
C ASN A 122 -14.00 3.14 -22.33
N ALA A 123 -13.50 2.32 -23.27
CA ALA A 123 -12.15 2.41 -23.85
C ALA A 123 -11.78 3.77 -24.48
N SER A 124 -12.76 4.64 -24.76
CA SER A 124 -12.54 5.98 -25.34
C SER A 124 -12.81 7.13 -24.37
N SER A 125 -13.24 6.82 -23.15
CA SER A 125 -13.67 7.81 -22.15
C SER A 125 -12.48 8.31 -21.35
N THR A 126 -12.42 9.61 -21.09
CA THR A 126 -11.54 10.17 -20.05
C THR A 126 -12.14 10.07 -18.65
N ASN A 127 -13.39 9.63 -18.54
CA ASN A 127 -14.05 9.43 -17.26
C ASN A 127 -13.75 8.05 -16.69
N TYR A 128 -13.59 8.02 -15.37
CA TYR A 128 -13.37 6.84 -14.57
C TYR A 128 -14.54 6.59 -13.63
N SER A 129 -14.73 5.34 -13.25
CA SER A 129 -15.57 4.90 -12.15
C SER A 129 -14.73 4.19 -11.10
N LEU A 130 -15.02 4.45 -9.82
CA LEU A 130 -14.39 3.79 -8.69
C LEU A 130 -15.28 2.64 -8.23
N TRP A 131 -14.66 1.48 -8.03
CA TRP A 131 -15.35 0.25 -7.66
C TRP A 131 -14.78 -0.33 -6.37
N SER A 132 -15.66 -0.97 -5.60
CA SER A 132 -15.32 -1.92 -4.54
C SER A 132 -15.76 -3.32 -5.00
N ALA A 133 -14.96 -4.33 -4.72
CA ALA A 133 -15.42 -5.71 -4.74
C ALA A 133 -14.93 -6.50 -3.53
N THR A 134 -15.72 -7.50 -3.16
CA THR A 134 -15.43 -8.47 -2.11
C THR A 134 -15.33 -9.86 -2.74
N TYR A 135 -14.34 -10.62 -2.31
CA TYR A 135 -14.07 -11.97 -2.76
C TYR A 135 -13.92 -12.92 -1.58
N ASP A 136 -14.29 -14.16 -1.79
CA ASP A 136 -13.98 -15.28 -0.91
C ASP A 136 -13.23 -16.38 -1.70
N ASP A 137 -13.08 -17.55 -1.07
CA ASP A 137 -12.43 -18.71 -1.69
C ASP A 137 -13.16 -19.22 -2.96
N ASP A 138 -14.46 -18.93 -3.11
CA ASP A 138 -15.29 -19.35 -4.24
C ASP A 138 -15.33 -18.29 -5.37
N GLY A 139 -14.90 -17.06 -5.09
CA GLY A 139 -14.69 -16.00 -6.09
C GLY A 139 -15.38 -14.68 -5.72
N LEU A 140 -15.92 -13.99 -6.74
CA LEU A 140 -16.56 -12.67 -6.55
C LEU A 140 -17.87 -12.80 -5.77
N VAL A 141 -17.92 -12.18 -4.59
CA VAL A 141 -19.11 -12.12 -3.73
C VAL A 141 -19.97 -10.91 -4.08
N GLU A 142 -19.33 -9.74 -4.19
CA GLU A 142 -20.03 -8.47 -4.36
C GLU A 142 -19.18 -7.48 -5.15
N LYS A 143 -19.82 -6.64 -5.96
CA LYS A 143 -19.19 -5.52 -6.67
C LYS A 143 -20.11 -4.30 -6.60
N ILE A 144 -19.60 -3.17 -6.11
CA ILE A 144 -20.36 -1.93 -5.90
C ILE A 144 -19.61 -0.76 -6.54
N ARG A 145 -20.33 0.10 -7.27
CA ARG A 145 -19.79 1.40 -7.71
C ARG A 145 -19.81 2.37 -6.53
N VAL A 146 -18.67 2.97 -6.20
CA VAL A 146 -18.49 3.78 -5.00
C VAL A 146 -18.74 5.27 -5.25
N SER A 147 -18.37 5.75 -6.43
CA SER A 147 -18.44 7.18 -6.78
C SER A 147 -18.95 7.39 -8.20
N ASP A 148 -19.74 8.45 -8.34
CA ASP A 148 -20.22 8.99 -9.61
C ASP A 148 -19.44 10.24 -10.06
N SER A 149 -18.33 10.59 -9.37
CA SER A 149 -17.40 11.58 -9.91
C SER A 149 -16.89 11.14 -11.28
N ARG A 150 -16.45 12.11 -12.10
CA ARG A 150 -15.88 11.84 -13.42
C ARG A 150 -14.47 11.25 -13.37
N ASN A 151 -13.70 11.50 -12.31
CA ASN A 151 -12.32 11.01 -12.21
C ASN A 151 -11.97 10.58 -10.77
N PRO A 152 -12.73 9.66 -10.15
CA PRO A 152 -12.44 9.17 -8.81
C PRO A 152 -11.31 8.15 -8.82
N GLY A 153 -10.72 7.91 -7.65
CA GLY A 153 -9.87 6.76 -7.40
C GLY A 153 -8.48 6.85 -8.01
N ILE A 154 -7.87 8.05 -8.15
CA ILE A 154 -6.44 8.18 -8.51
C ILE A 154 -5.56 7.34 -7.57
N SER A 155 -5.98 7.21 -6.32
CA SER A 155 -5.57 6.14 -5.42
C SER A 155 -6.77 5.89 -4.52
N CYS A 156 -6.99 4.63 -4.15
CA CYS A 156 -8.02 4.21 -3.23
C CYS A 156 -7.40 3.22 -2.23
N ASP A 157 -7.98 3.14 -1.04
CA ASP A 157 -7.59 2.15 -0.04
C ASP A 157 -8.77 1.85 0.89
N PHE A 158 -8.70 0.71 1.58
CA PHE A 158 -9.71 0.25 2.51
C PHE A 158 -9.19 0.09 3.92
N ALA A 159 -10.13 0.27 4.83
CA ALA A 159 -10.03 -0.31 6.15
C ALA A 159 -11.38 -0.95 6.51
N ILE A 160 -11.32 -2.09 7.21
CA ILE A 160 -12.49 -2.92 7.49
C ILE A 160 -12.60 -3.06 9.01
N ASP A 161 -13.80 -2.80 9.52
CA ASP A 161 -14.05 -2.97 10.95
C ASP A 161 -14.30 -4.46 11.30
N LEU A 162 -14.32 -4.77 12.60
CA LEU A 162 -14.54 -6.13 13.09
C LEU A 162 -15.91 -6.73 12.72
N ARG A 163 -16.84 -5.93 12.18
CA ARG A 163 -18.15 -6.38 11.70
C ARG A 163 -18.16 -6.66 10.20
N GLY A 164 -17.06 -6.37 9.50
CA GLY A 164 -16.97 -6.46 8.04
C GLY A 164 -17.49 -5.23 7.31
N ASP A 165 -17.80 -4.11 8.00
CA ASP A 165 -18.21 -2.88 7.32
C ASP A 165 -17.00 -2.20 6.69
N GLN A 166 -17.05 -1.97 5.38
CA GLN A 166 -15.96 -1.31 4.66
C GLN A 166 -15.96 0.21 4.92
N ARG A 167 -14.76 0.76 5.11
CA ARG A 167 -14.40 2.18 4.95
C ARG A 167 -13.44 2.30 3.79
N MET A 168 -13.74 3.16 2.84
CA MET A 168 -12.86 3.44 1.70
C MET A 168 -12.46 4.90 1.72
N ALA A 169 -11.18 5.19 1.54
CA ALA A 169 -10.71 6.52 1.16
C ALA A 169 -10.27 6.52 -0.30
N TRP A 170 -10.44 7.64 -0.99
CA TRP A 170 -9.91 7.81 -2.35
C TRP A 170 -9.62 9.26 -2.69
N ILE A 171 -8.77 9.45 -3.70
CA ILE A 171 -8.47 10.75 -4.30
C ILE A 171 -9.37 10.97 -5.51
N ASN A 172 -10.00 12.13 -5.56
CA ASN A 172 -10.73 12.62 -6.72
C ASN A 172 -9.79 13.48 -7.57
N GLY A 173 -9.63 13.10 -8.83
CA GLY A 173 -8.78 13.79 -9.78
C GLY A 173 -9.41 14.96 -10.50
N ASP A 174 -10.71 15.20 -10.30
CA ASP A 174 -11.41 16.35 -10.89
C ASP A 174 -11.25 17.63 -10.07
N ASP A 175 -11.09 17.52 -8.75
CA ASP A 175 -10.97 18.64 -7.82
C ASP A 175 -9.82 18.49 -6.81
N ASN A 176 -8.91 17.53 -7.04
CA ASN A 176 -7.78 17.20 -6.16
C ASN A 176 -8.18 17.03 -4.69
N SER A 177 -9.38 16.50 -4.46
CA SER A 177 -9.92 16.28 -3.14
C SER A 177 -9.71 14.84 -2.65
N ILE A 178 -9.74 14.67 -1.34
CA ILE A 178 -9.76 13.35 -0.69
C ILE A 178 -11.16 13.13 -0.14
N SER A 179 -11.74 12.00 -0.50
CA SER A 179 -13.06 11.56 -0.04
C SER A 179 -12.96 10.30 0.79
N ILE A 180 -13.98 10.11 1.62
CA ILE A 180 -14.19 8.89 2.38
C ILE A 180 -15.62 8.39 2.16
N GLY A 181 -15.78 7.07 2.16
CA GLY A 181 -17.05 6.40 2.04
C GLY A 181 -17.17 5.24 3.02
N ARG A 182 -18.40 5.03 3.49
CA ARG A 182 -18.79 3.87 4.28
C ARG A 182 -19.77 3.02 3.49
N GLN A 183 -19.58 1.71 3.51
CA GLN A 183 -20.56 0.78 2.98
C GLN A 183 -21.80 0.73 3.89
N VAL A 184 -22.99 0.79 3.28
CA VAL A 184 -24.27 0.81 3.97
C VAL A 184 -25.18 -0.25 3.39
N SER A 185 -25.77 -1.06 4.26
CA SER A 185 -26.74 -2.10 3.88
C SER A 185 -28.03 -1.50 3.31
N PRO A 186 -28.80 -2.28 2.53
CA PRO A 186 -30.12 -1.87 2.08
C PRO A 186 -31.01 -1.41 3.24
N SER A 187 -31.74 -0.32 3.02
CA SER A 187 -32.62 0.30 4.01
C SER A 187 -33.78 1.00 3.31
N TYR A 188 -34.60 1.74 4.07
CA TYR A 188 -35.66 2.55 3.47
C TYR A 188 -35.12 3.63 2.50
N ILE A 189 -33.86 4.05 2.65
CA ILE A 189 -33.24 5.09 1.82
C ILE A 189 -32.52 4.49 0.60
N ASN A 190 -31.88 3.32 0.77
CA ASN A 190 -31.13 2.66 -0.30
C ASN A 190 -31.73 1.28 -0.57
N SER A 191 -32.20 1.02 -1.79
CA SER A 191 -32.76 -0.29 -2.16
C SER A 191 -31.72 -1.41 -2.21
N GLU A 192 -30.45 -1.05 -2.36
CA GLU A 192 -29.32 -1.96 -2.51
C GLU A 192 -28.18 -1.53 -1.58
N ARG A 193 -27.20 -2.43 -1.42
CA ARG A 193 -25.98 -2.08 -0.69
C ARG A 193 -25.20 -1.06 -1.50
N THR A 194 -24.77 0.01 -0.84
CA THR A 194 -24.13 1.16 -1.50
C THR A 194 -23.08 1.80 -0.60
N PHE A 195 -22.38 2.81 -1.10
CA PHE A 195 -21.50 3.65 -0.30
C PHE A 195 -22.14 5.00 -0.02
N HIS A 196 -22.17 5.39 1.25
CA HIS A 196 -22.41 6.77 1.65
C HIS A 196 -21.07 7.47 1.76
N ASN A 197 -20.89 8.53 1.00
CA ASN A 197 -19.60 9.18 0.83
C ASN A 197 -19.64 10.69 1.04
N ARG A 198 -18.45 11.26 1.28
CA ARG A 198 -18.25 12.69 1.39
C ARG A 198 -16.80 13.07 1.13
N THR A 199 -16.59 14.29 0.66
CA THR A 199 -15.27 14.91 0.63
C THR A 199 -14.87 15.33 2.05
N VAL A 200 -13.64 15.01 2.44
CA VAL A 200 -13.06 15.36 3.76
C VAL A 200 -11.97 16.41 3.66
N MET A 201 -11.30 16.53 2.52
CA MET A 201 -10.28 17.55 2.25
C MET A 201 -10.36 17.99 0.80
N ASN A 202 -10.22 19.28 0.54
CA ASN A 202 -10.23 19.87 -0.81
C ASN A 202 -8.83 20.38 -1.17
N ASP A 203 -8.49 20.42 -2.46
CA ASP A 203 -7.29 21.09 -2.99
C ASP A 203 -5.97 20.60 -2.35
N GLN A 204 -5.82 19.28 -2.16
CA GLN A 204 -4.64 18.70 -1.49
C GLN A 204 -3.55 18.19 -2.43
N ASP A 205 -3.77 18.21 -3.75
CA ASP A 205 -2.86 17.66 -4.77
C ASP A 205 -2.29 16.28 -4.39
N ALA A 206 -3.14 15.42 -3.80
CA ALA A 206 -2.69 14.12 -3.31
C ALA A 206 -2.55 13.12 -4.47
N ASP A 207 -1.53 12.25 -4.42
CA ASP A 207 -1.29 11.23 -5.47
C ASP A 207 -1.21 9.79 -4.95
N SER A 208 -1.21 9.60 -3.63
CA SER A 208 -1.26 8.30 -2.99
C SER A 208 -1.86 8.45 -1.61
N LEU A 209 -2.67 7.49 -1.19
CA LEU A 209 -3.18 7.42 0.16
C LEU A 209 -3.22 5.98 0.71
N GLN A 210 -3.34 5.91 2.04
CA GLN A 210 -3.70 4.72 2.80
C GLN A 210 -4.67 5.11 3.90
N ILE A 211 -5.54 4.19 4.30
CA ILE A 211 -6.49 4.39 5.40
C ILE A 211 -6.37 3.27 6.44
N VAL A 212 -6.47 3.66 7.71
CA VAL A 212 -6.66 2.73 8.82
C VAL A 212 -7.79 3.21 9.72
N ILE A 213 -8.42 2.29 10.45
CA ILE A 213 -9.39 2.59 11.51
C ILE A 213 -8.85 2.06 12.82
N ASP A 214 -8.98 2.84 13.89
CA ASP A 214 -8.72 2.36 15.24
C ASP A 214 -9.97 1.69 15.85
N ASP A 215 -9.81 1.18 17.07
CA ASP A 215 -10.86 0.50 17.83
C ASP A 215 -12.06 1.40 18.17
N ASP A 216 -11.87 2.72 18.17
CA ASP A 216 -12.92 3.73 18.37
C ASP A 216 -13.62 4.11 17.05
N ALA A 217 -13.35 3.37 15.96
CA ALA A 217 -13.83 3.61 14.61
C ALA A 217 -13.40 4.98 14.04
N LYS A 218 -12.30 5.54 14.54
CA LYS A 218 -11.74 6.78 14.02
C LYS A 218 -10.81 6.47 12.85
N GLU A 219 -11.02 7.20 11.76
CA GLU A 219 -10.34 6.99 10.50
C GLU A 219 -9.06 7.84 10.42
N TYR A 220 -7.94 7.23 10.03
CA TYR A 220 -6.68 7.93 9.77
C TYR A 220 -6.31 7.71 8.32
N ILE A 221 -6.15 8.81 7.59
CA ILE A 221 -5.77 8.81 6.18
C ILE A 221 -4.36 9.36 6.09
N LEU A 222 -3.42 8.52 5.71
CA LEU A 222 -2.05 8.89 5.37
C LEU A 222 -2.01 9.19 3.87
N TRP A 223 -1.46 10.32 3.46
CA TRP A 223 -1.44 10.70 2.05
C TRP A 223 -0.22 11.52 1.70
N ARG A 224 0.22 11.43 0.44
CA ARG A 224 1.35 12.18 -0.09
C ARG A 224 0.84 13.33 -0.96
N ASN A 225 1.36 14.53 -0.73
CA ASN A 225 1.14 15.67 -1.61
C ASN A 225 2.13 15.60 -2.79
N SER A 226 1.62 15.51 -4.01
CA SER A 226 2.42 15.36 -5.23
C SER A 226 3.31 16.57 -5.52
N THR A 227 2.86 17.78 -5.19
CA THR A 227 3.59 19.02 -5.45
C THR A 227 4.79 19.20 -4.51
N THR A 228 4.62 18.88 -3.23
CA THR A 228 5.61 19.12 -2.18
C THR A 228 6.39 17.88 -1.76
N ASN A 229 5.96 16.69 -2.20
CA ASN A 229 6.46 15.38 -1.78
C ASN A 229 6.44 15.17 -0.26
N LYS A 230 5.55 15.87 0.45
CA LYS A 230 5.36 15.71 1.89
C LYS A 230 4.31 14.66 2.17
N LEU A 231 4.55 13.91 3.24
CA LEU A 231 3.61 12.97 3.81
C LEU A 231 2.77 13.69 4.87
N TRP A 232 1.47 13.51 4.80
CA TRP A 232 0.49 14.11 5.68
C TRP A 232 -0.39 13.01 6.26
N MET A 233 -0.86 13.23 7.48
CA MET A 233 -1.85 12.37 8.11
C MET A 233 -3.04 13.24 8.51
N THR A 234 -4.23 12.82 8.11
CA THR A 234 -5.49 13.45 8.49
C THR A 234 -6.30 12.44 9.28
N ASN A 235 -6.76 12.85 10.45
CA ASN A 235 -7.69 12.06 11.24
C ASN A 235 -9.12 12.58 11.04
N TYR A 236 -10.03 11.65 10.86
CA TYR A 236 -11.45 11.90 10.65
C TYR A 236 -12.24 11.02 11.62
N THR A 237 -13.38 11.53 12.08
CA THR A 237 -14.35 10.72 12.82
C THR A 237 -15.66 10.90 12.10
N SER A 238 -16.10 9.85 11.42
CA SER A 238 -17.41 9.87 10.79
C SER A 238 -18.54 9.86 11.82
N SER A 239 -19.52 10.74 11.63
CA SER A 239 -20.85 10.58 12.21
C SER A 239 -21.80 10.32 11.04
N PHE A 240 -22.15 9.05 10.86
CA PHE A 240 -23.13 8.59 9.88
C PHE A 240 -24.45 8.26 10.59
#